data_AF-A0A370VYV2-F1
#
_entry.id   AF-A0A370VYV2-F1
#
_cell.length_a   1.000
_cell.length_b   1.000
_cell.length_c   1.000
_cell.angle_alpha   90.00
_cell.angle_beta   90.00
_cell.angle_gamma   90.00
#
_symmetry.space_group_name_H-M   'P 1'
#
loop_
_entity.id
_entity.type
_entity.pdbx_description
1 polymer ?
#
loop_
_entity_poly.entity_id
_entity_poly.type
_entity_poly.pdbx_seq_one_letter_code
_entity_poly.pdbx_strand_id
1 'polypeptide(L)'
;MVRATREQSGDLTIQEMARRSGFSEPTLRYYERIGLLGEVARDASSGHRRYAPATAERVVALACLRSSGMTVSGMRRYLDLLVEGDSAAAAQRDLFAAQADKLAADIEQSQLRLTYLRRKADLWDARVRGDAEAEKQAVEDVTRVMHDITPKD
;
A
#
# COMPACT_ATOMS: atom_id res chain seq x y z
N MET A 1 -24.63 28.37 9.28
CA MET A 1 -24.04 28.57 10.63
C MET A 1 -24.15 27.26 11.38
N VAL A 2 -23.03 26.58 11.66
CA VAL A 2 -22.69 25.91 12.92
C VAL A 2 -21.26 25.35 12.76
N ARG A 3 -20.33 26.02 13.46
CA ARG A 3 -19.03 25.59 13.99
C ARG A 3 -17.89 25.25 13.02
N ALA A 4 -17.18 26.32 12.68
CA ALA A 4 -15.72 26.31 12.60
C ALA A 4 -15.13 25.68 13.86
N THR A 5 -14.31 24.64 13.69
CA THR A 5 -13.56 24.01 14.77
C THR A 5 -12.07 24.26 14.51
N ARG A 6 -11.55 25.28 15.19
CA ARG A 6 -10.17 25.56 15.62
C ARG A 6 -8.99 25.16 14.70
N GLU A 7 -8.27 26.19 14.25
CA GLU A 7 -6.82 26.30 14.07
C GLU A 7 -5.97 25.07 14.43
N GLN A 8 -5.34 24.48 13.42
CA GLN A 8 -3.99 23.89 13.53
C GLN A 8 -3.22 24.20 12.23
N SER A 9 -2.63 25.40 12.16
CA SER A 9 -1.64 25.75 11.13
C SER A 9 -0.25 25.77 11.76
N GLY A 10 0.17 24.62 12.27
CA GLY A 10 1.52 24.38 12.78
C GLY A 10 2.18 23.28 11.97
N ASP A 11 3.40 23.51 11.53
CA ASP A 11 4.18 22.49 10.85
C ASP A 11 4.32 21.24 11.73
N LEU A 12 4.12 20.06 11.15
CA LEU A 12 4.21 18.81 11.91
C LEU A 12 5.67 18.45 12.18
N THR A 13 5.94 17.87 13.34
CA THR A 13 7.21 17.18 13.59
C THR A 13 7.29 15.89 12.77
N ILE A 14 8.49 15.33 12.63
CA ILE A 14 8.67 14.04 11.96
C ILE A 14 7.92 12.89 12.66
N GLN A 15 7.79 12.95 13.98
CA GLN A 15 7.06 11.93 14.75
C GLN A 15 5.56 12.00 14.48
N GLU A 16 4.98 13.20 14.43
CA GLU A 16 3.57 13.40 14.07
C GLU A 16 3.30 13.02 12.62
N MET A 17 4.21 13.39 11.70
CA MET A 17 4.09 13.00 10.31
C MET A 17 4.19 11.48 10.12
N ALA A 18 5.07 10.81 10.87
CA ALA A 18 5.17 9.35 10.88
C ALA A 18 3.86 8.70 11.35
N ARG A 19 3.29 9.16 12.47
CA ARG A 19 1.99 8.69 12.97
C ARG A 19 0.86 8.92 11.97
N ARG A 20 0.82 10.09 11.33
CA ARG A 20 -0.24 10.47 10.40
C ARG A 20 -0.18 9.68 9.08
N SER A 21 1.01 9.43 8.55
CA SER A 21 1.21 8.76 7.26
C SER A 21 1.33 7.24 7.36
N GLY A 22 1.62 6.71 8.56
CA GLY A 22 1.98 5.31 8.75
C GLY A 22 3.41 4.97 8.30
N PHE A 23 4.17 5.94 7.81
CA PHE A 23 5.59 5.76 7.51
C PHE A 23 6.45 5.83 8.77
N SER A 24 7.55 5.08 8.77
CA SER A 24 8.57 5.25 9.80
C SER A 24 9.35 6.56 9.59
N GLU A 25 9.90 7.15 10.66
CA GLU A 25 10.77 8.32 10.51
C GLU A 25 11.97 8.07 9.56
N PRO A 26 12.65 6.90 9.60
CA PRO A 26 13.65 6.56 8.59
C PRO A 26 13.12 6.60 7.15
N THR A 27 11.88 6.15 6.91
CA THR A 27 11.25 6.22 5.58
C THR A 27 11.03 7.66 5.14
N LEU A 28 10.56 8.53 6.03
CA LEU A 28 10.38 9.96 5.72
C LEU A 28 11.72 10.65 5.40
N ARG A 29 12.78 10.36 6.17
CA ARG A 29 14.15 10.84 5.90
C ARG A 29 14.69 10.28 4.58
N TYR A 30 14.39 9.02 4.28
CA TYR A 30 14.75 8.40 3.02
C TYR A 30 14.08 9.09 1.84
N TYR A 31 12.77 9.38 1.92
CA TYR A 31 12.02 10.04 0.86
C TYR A 31 12.48 11.47 0.60
N GLU A 32 12.81 12.24 1.65
CA GLU A 32 13.49 13.53 1.48
C GLU A 32 14.86 13.35 0.81
N ARG A 33 15.69 12.40 1.27
CA ARG A 33 17.04 12.16 0.72
C ARG A 33 17.04 11.82 -0.77
N ILE A 34 16.05 11.08 -1.24
CA ILE A 34 15.90 10.78 -2.68
C ILE A 34 15.13 11.87 -3.44
N GLY A 35 14.81 13.00 -2.79
CA GLY A 35 14.13 14.15 -3.39
C GLY A 35 12.63 13.95 -3.62
N LEU A 36 12.02 12.88 -3.11
CA LEU A 36 10.59 12.60 -3.29
C LEU A 36 9.71 13.60 -2.53
N LEU A 37 10.17 14.10 -1.38
CA LEU A 37 9.47 15.15 -0.63
C LEU A 37 9.92 16.56 -1.01
N GLY A 38 11.04 16.70 -1.72
CA GLY A 38 11.82 17.93 -1.73
C GLY A 38 12.54 18.17 -0.40
N GLU A 39 13.19 19.32 -0.25
CA GLU A 39 13.80 19.73 1.02
C GLU A 39 12.72 20.02 2.06
N VAL A 40 12.83 19.41 3.25
CA VAL A 40 11.90 19.66 4.35
C VAL A 40 12.47 20.74 5.26
N ALA A 41 11.66 21.76 5.55
CA ALA A 41 12.04 22.86 6.43
C ALA A 41 12.46 22.36 7.83
N ARG A 42 13.29 23.16 8.51
CA ARG A 42 13.79 22.87 9.85
C ARG A 42 13.45 23.99 10.81
N ASP A 43 13.12 23.59 12.02
CA ASP A 43 13.01 24.50 13.16
C ASP A 43 14.35 25.21 13.38
N ALA A 44 14.35 26.54 13.40
CA ALA A 44 15.56 27.34 13.51
C ALA A 44 16.28 27.16 14.87
N SER A 45 15.55 26.80 15.93
CA SER A 45 16.09 26.63 17.28
C SER A 45 16.61 25.21 17.53
N SER A 46 15.91 24.20 17.01
CA SER A 46 16.21 22.79 17.32
C SER A 46 16.82 22.01 16.14
N GLY A 47 16.83 22.56 14.93
CA GLY A 47 17.28 21.88 13.71
C GLY A 47 16.42 20.70 13.24
N HIS A 48 15.29 20.45 13.91
CA HIS A 48 14.39 19.33 13.63
C HIS A 48 13.48 19.64 12.45
N ARG A 49 13.15 18.61 11.66
CA ARG A 49 12.23 18.74 10.52
C ARG A 49 10.85 19.22 10.94
N ARG A 50 10.28 20.08 10.10
CA ARG A 50 8.96 20.68 10.20
C ARG A 50 8.24 20.53 8.86
N TYR A 51 7.17 19.77 8.86
CA TYR A 51 6.39 19.44 7.67
C TYR A 51 5.24 20.45 7.57
N ALA A 52 5.42 21.45 6.72
CA ALA A 52 4.36 22.39 6.38
C ALA A 52 3.15 21.67 5.78
N PRO A 53 1.94 22.27 5.83
CA PRO A 53 0.70 21.64 5.37
C PRO A 53 0.80 21.00 3.98
N ALA A 54 1.39 21.71 2.99
CA ALA A 54 1.56 21.19 1.63
C ALA A 54 2.49 19.95 1.57
N THR A 55 3.58 19.95 2.34
CA THR A 55 4.47 18.79 2.44
C THR A 55 3.75 17.62 3.13
N ALA A 56 2.96 17.90 4.16
CA ALA A 56 2.18 16.87 4.85
C ALA A 56 1.14 16.23 3.92
N GLU A 57 0.45 17.01 3.09
CA GLU A 57 -0.48 16.51 2.06
C GLU A 57 0.26 15.65 1.03
N ARG A 58 1.43 16.09 0.56
CA ARG A 58 2.28 15.27 -0.32
C ARG A 58 2.65 13.93 0.33
N VAL A 59 3.05 13.92 1.60
CA VAL A 59 3.38 12.67 2.32
C VAL A 59 2.16 11.75 2.41
N VAL A 60 0.96 12.29 2.68
CA VAL A 60 -0.29 11.51 2.73
C VAL A 60 -0.63 10.92 1.35
N ALA A 61 -0.47 11.68 0.27
CA ALA A 61 -0.67 11.16 -1.09
C ALA A 61 0.29 10.00 -1.39
N LEU A 62 1.57 10.14 -1.02
CA LEU A 62 2.57 9.07 -1.15
C LEU A 62 2.24 7.84 -0.31
N ALA A 63 1.62 8.01 0.87
CA ALA A 63 1.14 6.91 1.70
C ALA A 63 0.03 6.12 0.99
N CYS A 64 -0.94 6.80 0.38
CA CYS A 64 -1.98 6.15 -0.42
C CYS A 64 -1.38 5.34 -1.58
N LEU A 65 -0.44 5.93 -2.34
CA LEU A 65 0.27 5.24 -3.41
C LEU A 65 1.02 4.01 -2.87
N ARG A 66 1.69 4.13 -1.71
CA ARG A 66 2.39 2.99 -1.12
C ARG A 66 1.42 1.86 -0.78
N SER A 67 0.28 2.19 -0.19
CA SER A 67 -0.73 1.20 0.19
C SER A 67 -1.35 0.48 -1.01
N SER A 68 -1.38 1.12 -2.19
CA SER A 68 -1.86 0.49 -3.43
C SER A 68 -0.79 -0.34 -4.15
N GLY A 69 0.36 -0.60 -3.51
CA GLY A 69 1.47 -1.34 -4.09
C GLY A 69 2.34 -0.53 -5.06
N MET A 70 2.14 0.79 -5.17
CA MET A 70 2.98 1.63 -6.04
C MET A 70 4.43 1.61 -5.55
N THR A 71 5.35 1.47 -6.49
CA THR A 71 6.79 1.54 -6.22
C THR A 71 7.25 2.98 -6.01
N VAL A 72 8.44 3.17 -5.48
CA VAL A 72 9.06 4.51 -5.37
C VAL A 72 9.25 5.16 -6.75
N SER A 73 9.53 4.38 -7.79
CA SER A 73 9.61 4.92 -9.16
C SER A 73 8.24 5.37 -9.68
N GLY A 74 7.17 4.62 -9.41
CA GLY A 74 5.80 5.02 -9.74
C GLY A 74 5.36 6.27 -8.98
N MET A 75 5.71 6.39 -7.69
CA MET A 75 5.48 7.60 -6.91
C MET A 75 6.18 8.83 -7.47
N ARG A 76 7.44 8.67 -7.92
CA ARG A 76 8.16 9.75 -8.59
C ARG A 76 7.44 10.17 -9.87
N ARG A 77 7.07 9.19 -10.72
CA ARG A 77 6.35 9.47 -11.96
C ARG A 77 5.03 10.21 -11.70
N TYR A 78 4.28 9.81 -10.67
CA TYR A 78 3.07 10.49 -10.23
C TYR A 78 3.33 11.97 -9.88
N LEU A 79 4.38 12.25 -9.10
CA LEU A 79 4.75 13.62 -8.71
C LEU A 79 5.22 14.45 -9.91
N ASP A 80 5.99 13.87 -10.83
CA ASP A 80 6.44 14.55 -12.04
C ASP A 80 5.24 14.95 -12.91
N LEU A 81 4.28 14.03 -13.09
CA LEU A 81 3.04 14.27 -13.84
C LEU A 81 2.15 15.35 -13.20
N LEU A 82 2.15 15.47 -11.87
CA LEU A 82 1.42 16.56 -11.20
C LEU A 82 1.99 17.95 -11.53
N VAL A 83 3.30 18.06 -11.75
CA VAL A 83 3.93 19.33 -12.13
C VAL A 83 3.53 19.75 -13.54
N GLU A 84 3.35 18.77 -14.44
CA GLU A 84 2.90 18.99 -15.82
C GLU A 84 1.42 19.41 -15.91
N GLY A 85 0.60 19.06 -14.92
CA GLY A 85 -0.81 19.46 -14.84
C GLY A 85 -1.70 18.77 -15.88
N ASP A 86 -2.66 19.51 -16.45
CA ASP A 86 -3.69 18.93 -17.33
C ASP A 86 -3.13 18.27 -18.60
N SER A 87 -1.97 18.71 -19.10
CA SER A 87 -1.30 18.10 -20.25
C SER A 87 -0.86 16.65 -19.99
N ALA A 88 -0.65 16.30 -18.72
CA ALA A 88 -0.24 14.98 -18.26
C ALA A 88 -1.39 14.08 -17.80
N ALA A 89 -2.65 14.54 -17.88
CA ALA A 89 -3.82 13.83 -17.36
C ALA A 89 -3.95 12.40 -17.94
N ALA A 90 -3.67 12.21 -19.24
CA ALA A 90 -3.70 10.89 -19.87
C ALA A 90 -2.64 9.95 -19.28
N ALA A 91 -1.40 10.41 -19.13
CA ALA A 91 -0.32 9.62 -18.55
C ALA A 91 -0.56 9.32 -17.06
N GLN A 92 -1.18 10.25 -16.32
CA GLN A 92 -1.56 10.04 -14.93
C GLN A 92 -2.64 8.95 -14.80
N ARG A 93 -3.67 9.00 -15.67
CA ARG A 93 -4.69 7.93 -15.75
C ARG A 93 -4.05 6.59 -16.04
N ASP A 94 -3.16 6.52 -17.03
CA ASP A 94 -2.55 5.26 -17.47
C ASP A 94 -1.63 4.67 -16.38
N LEU A 95 -0.93 5.51 -15.60
CA LEU A 95 -0.17 5.08 -14.43
C LEU A 95 -1.06 4.38 -13.39
N PHE A 96 -2.23 4.96 -13.09
CA PHE A 96 -3.17 4.37 -12.13
C PHE A 96 -3.85 3.12 -12.68
N ALA A 97 -4.25 3.11 -13.95
CA ALA A 97 -4.85 1.94 -14.59
C ALA A 97 -3.89 0.74 -14.57
N ALA A 98 -2.63 0.94 -14.96
CA ALA A 98 -1.62 -0.12 -14.93
C ALA A 98 -1.33 -0.65 -13.52
N GLN A 99 -1.42 0.20 -12.49
CA GLN A 99 -1.29 -0.26 -11.11
C GLN A 99 -2.53 -1.01 -10.63
N ALA A 100 -3.73 -0.61 -11.06
CA ALA A 100 -4.97 -1.30 -10.77
C ALA A 100 -4.99 -2.71 -11.38
N ASP A 101 -4.53 -2.86 -12.63
CA ASP A 101 -4.44 -4.17 -13.29
C ASP A 101 -3.50 -5.13 -12.55
N LYS A 102 -2.34 -4.63 -12.08
CA LYS A 102 -1.41 -5.41 -11.25
C LYS A 102 -2.05 -5.84 -9.94
N LEU A 103 -2.71 -4.90 -9.26
CA LEU A 103 -3.39 -5.20 -8.00
C LEU A 103 -4.52 -6.22 -8.18
N ALA A 104 -5.26 -6.14 -9.29
CA ALA A 104 -6.29 -7.13 -9.62
C ALA A 104 -5.69 -8.54 -9.79
N ALA A 105 -4.58 -8.67 -10.53
CA ALA A 105 -3.87 -9.93 -10.67
C ALA A 105 -3.35 -10.47 -9.32
N ASP A 106 -2.80 -9.60 -8.46
CA ASP A 106 -2.35 -9.98 -7.12
C ASP A 106 -3.52 -10.45 -6.22
N ILE A 107 -4.70 -9.85 -6.37
CA ILE A 107 -5.92 -10.27 -5.67
C ILE A 107 -6.35 -11.67 -6.13
N GLU A 108 -6.38 -11.94 -7.42
CA GLU A 108 -6.72 -13.26 -7.97
C GLU A 108 -5.76 -14.34 -7.42
N GLN A 109 -4.46 -14.06 -7.44
CA GLN A 109 -3.46 -14.96 -6.86
C GLN A 109 -3.66 -15.16 -5.36
N SER A 110 -4.00 -14.10 -4.63
CA SER A 110 -4.26 -14.17 -3.19
C SER A 110 -5.53 -14.97 -2.87
N GLN A 111 -6.58 -14.85 -3.68
CA GLN A 111 -7.81 -15.63 -3.54
C GLN A 111 -7.56 -17.12 -3.76
N LEU A 112 -6.71 -17.47 -4.72
CA LEU A 112 -6.33 -18.85 -4.96
C LEU A 112 -5.53 -19.43 -3.79
N ARG A 113 -4.54 -18.69 -3.29
CA ARG A 113 -3.77 -19.07 -2.07
C ARG A 113 -4.68 -19.23 -0.85
N LEU A 114 -5.64 -18.33 -0.65
CA LEU A 114 -6.63 -18.43 0.42
C LEU A 114 -7.47 -19.70 0.29
N THR A 115 -7.89 -20.04 -0.94
CA THR A 115 -8.66 -21.26 -1.22
C THR A 115 -7.87 -22.49 -0.82
N TYR A 116 -6.58 -22.56 -1.17
CA TYR A 116 -5.72 -23.67 -0.76
C TYR A 116 -5.59 -23.80 0.76
N LEU A 117 -5.38 -22.68 1.47
CA LEU A 117 -5.29 -22.70 2.93
C LEU A 117 -6.59 -23.20 3.57
N ARG A 118 -7.75 -22.79 3.05
CA ARG A 118 -9.06 -23.28 3.50
C ARG A 118 -9.22 -24.79 3.27
N ARG A 119 -8.89 -25.29 2.07
CA ARG A 119 -8.97 -26.73 1.79
C ARG A 119 -8.01 -27.56 2.63
N LYS A 120 -6.83 -27.03 2.92
CA LYS A 120 -5.90 -27.65 3.88
C LYS A 120 -6.49 -27.69 5.29
N ALA A 121 -7.17 -26.64 5.73
CA ALA A 121 -7.87 -26.65 7.02
C ALA A 121 -8.99 -27.70 7.04
N ASP A 122 -9.85 -27.74 6.01
CA ASP A 122 -10.93 -28.73 5.88
C ASP A 122 -10.41 -30.17 6.00
N LEU A 123 -9.27 -30.47 5.36
CA LEU A 123 -8.59 -31.76 5.44
C LEU A 123 -8.20 -32.12 6.88
N TRP A 124 -7.56 -31.20 7.60
CA TRP A 124 -7.13 -31.45 8.97
C TRP A 124 -8.32 -31.52 9.92
N ASP A 125 -9.37 -30.74 9.68
CA ASP A 125 -10.62 -30.80 10.45
C ASP A 125 -11.31 -32.17 10.30
N ALA A 126 -11.30 -32.77 9.10
CA ALA A 126 -11.81 -34.12 8.89
C ALA A 126 -11.02 -35.16 9.70
N ARG A 127 -9.68 -35.05 9.72
CA ARG A 127 -8.81 -35.92 10.53
C ARG A 127 -9.07 -35.79 12.03
N VAL A 128 -9.27 -34.57 12.52
CA VAL A 128 -9.61 -34.33 13.93
C VAL A 128 -10.93 -35.00 14.30
N ARG A 129 -11.91 -35.01 13.40
CA ARG A 129 -13.20 -35.69 13.60
C ARG A 129 -13.16 -37.21 13.36
N GLY A 130 -12.07 -37.74 12.81
CA GLY A 130 -11.99 -39.13 12.37
C GLY A 130 -12.92 -39.46 11.19
N ASP A 131 -13.26 -38.45 10.38
CA ASP A 131 -14.19 -38.57 9.25
C ASP A 131 -13.42 -38.90 7.95
N ALA A 132 -13.30 -40.19 7.66
CA ALA A 132 -12.49 -40.69 6.54
C ALA A 132 -13.04 -40.27 5.16
N GLU A 133 -14.35 -40.12 5.00
CA GLU A 133 -14.95 -39.72 3.73
C GLU A 133 -14.72 -38.23 3.47
N ALA A 134 -14.92 -37.39 4.50
CA ALA A 134 -14.59 -35.97 4.40
C ALA A 134 -13.08 -35.75 4.18
N GLU A 135 -12.22 -36.57 4.80
CA GLU A 135 -10.78 -36.51 4.56
C GLU A 135 -10.46 -36.78 3.09
N LYS A 136 -11.02 -37.85 2.51
CA LYS A 136 -10.79 -38.21 1.11
C LYS A 136 -11.23 -37.08 0.16
N GLN A 137 -12.43 -36.53 0.37
CA GLN A 137 -12.92 -35.42 -0.44
C GLN A 137 -12.02 -34.18 -0.32
N ALA A 138 -11.55 -33.87 0.88
CA ALA A 138 -10.65 -32.73 1.11
C ALA A 138 -9.27 -32.95 0.45
N VAL A 139 -8.74 -34.17 0.41
CA VAL A 139 -7.50 -34.49 -0.32
C VAL A 139 -7.66 -34.21 -1.82
N GLU A 140 -8.78 -34.61 -2.42
CA GLU A 140 -9.07 -34.35 -3.83
C GLU A 140 -9.15 -32.85 -4.12
N ASP A 141 -9.87 -32.09 -3.29
CA ASP A 141 -9.98 -30.64 -3.44
C ASP A 141 -8.65 -29.91 -3.26
N VAL A 142 -7.85 -30.30 -2.27
CA VAL A 142 -6.48 -29.78 -2.08
C VAL A 142 -5.62 -30.05 -3.31
N THR A 143 -5.70 -31.27 -3.86
CA THR A 143 -4.91 -31.66 -5.04
C THR A 143 -5.28 -30.83 -6.25
N ARG A 144 -6.58 -30.56 -6.46
CA ARG A 144 -7.07 -29.68 -7.53
C ARG A 144 -6.49 -28.27 -7.40
N VAL A 145 -6.64 -27.64 -6.23
CA VAL A 145 -6.17 -26.25 -6.03
C VAL A 145 -4.63 -26.16 -6.05
N MET A 146 -3.92 -27.20 -5.63
CA MET A 146 -2.45 -27.25 -5.68
C MET A 146 -1.92 -27.17 -7.12
N HIS A 147 -2.63 -27.78 -8.07
CA HIS A 147 -2.32 -27.68 -9.50
C HIS A 147 -2.51 -26.25 -10.01
N ASP A 148 -3.57 -25.57 -9.56
CA ASP A 148 -3.87 -24.21 -10.00
C ASP A 148 -2.88 -23.17 -9.43
N ILE A 149 -2.39 -23.38 -8.20
CA ILE A 149 -1.42 -22.48 -7.53
C ILE A 149 -0.01 -22.59 -8.08
N THR A 150 0.35 -23.77 -8.56
CA THR A 150 1.69 -24.06 -9.05
C THR A 150 1.60 -24.19 -10.57
N PRO A 151 1.60 -23.08 -11.33
CA PRO A 151 1.63 -23.19 -12.77
C PRO A 151 2.86 -23.99 -13.17
N LYS A 152 2.65 -25.05 -13.95
CA LYS A 152 3.76 -25.74 -14.62
C LYS A 152 4.30 -24.80 -15.69
N ASP A 153 5.60 -24.55 -15.64
CA ASP A 153 6.35 -23.92 -16.74
C ASP A 153 6.14 -24.68 -18.07
#